data_AF-Q8YQW1-F1
#
_entry.id   AF-Q8YQW1-F1
#
_cell.length_a   1.000
_cell.length_b   1.000
_cell.length_c   1.000
_cell.angle_alpha   90.00
_cell.angle_beta   90.00
_cell.angle_gamma   90.00
#
_symmetry.space_group_name_H-M   'P 1'
#
loop_
_entity.id
_entity.type
_entity.pdbx_description
1 polymer ?
#
loop_
_entity_poly.entity_id
_entity_poly.type
_entity_poly.pdbx_seq_one_letter_code
_entity_poly.pdbx_strand_id
1 'polypeptide(L)'
;MNENDSDSYIHIITNSLEDSLRVQMDQFSSTLDELGLAVSTGPVVDFRLKSALRNYVNEETVPLLYPEAIKTGKVLFPPKKPRKSIAIVQNQETDKWLIPSGWYVLTKRFSAKEEKRRVVAAVCSPVDAPVLGIENHLNYYHSQGEGMNPDLARGLAAFLSSTLLDSYFRLFSGHTQVNATDLRRIKYPCKDDLIKLGSQIGDSCLDQAQLDTVVHKTLSIMSEAIKAVLAAKRIEEALAILKDISAPKEQQNERSALFLLALADIRPEIPWTQATSPRRRITEMMDWFRDHYGKQYAPNTRETVRRQTMHQFVQMGIVVENPDQPDRPINSPKWCYQLHQQFVTLLKSYGSEQWEETRRNYVISVKNLLQDRNRNIPMIPVSLPNGQAIQLSSGGQNILIKEILENFCPRFTPEGLVLFVGDAGNKFIVNETQKFREIGIELDPHGKMPDIVVYYERQEWLVLIEAVTSHGPVNLKRRNELKRLFQSSRQGLVFVTAFPSRKEMTRYLAEISWETEVWVAAQPDHMIHFNGERFLGPYEDRENRF
;
A
#
# COMPACT_ATOMS: atom_id res chain seq x y z
N MET A 1 -19.24 -14.15 18.56
CA MET A 1 -18.88 -14.21 19.98
C MET A 1 -18.57 -15.67 20.27
N ASN A 2 -17.35 -15.96 20.73
CA ASN A 2 -16.98 -17.31 21.14
C ASN A 2 -17.49 -17.50 22.58
N GLU A 3 -18.25 -18.56 22.86
CA GLU A 3 -18.86 -18.79 24.19
C GLU A 3 -17.83 -19.11 25.29
N ASN A 4 -16.55 -19.29 24.94
CA ASN A 4 -15.44 -19.55 25.88
C ASN A 4 -14.51 -18.34 26.13
N ASP A 5 -14.85 -17.15 25.62
CA ASP A 5 -14.04 -15.94 25.85
C ASP A 5 -14.48 -15.24 27.15
N SER A 6 -13.80 -15.55 28.26
CA SER A 6 -14.10 -14.97 29.56
C SER A 6 -13.71 -13.49 29.68
N ASP A 7 -12.91 -12.94 28.75
CA ASP A 7 -12.21 -11.66 28.94
C ASP A 7 -12.64 -10.53 27.98
N SER A 8 -13.71 -10.74 27.20
CA SER A 8 -14.47 -9.69 26.50
C SER A 8 -13.62 -8.77 25.61
N TYR A 9 -12.65 -9.30 24.85
CA TYR A 9 -12.05 -8.55 23.75
C TYR A 9 -12.88 -8.73 22.47
N ILE A 10 -13.09 -7.63 21.75
CA ILE A 10 -13.59 -7.72 20.37
C ILE A 10 -12.41 -8.15 19.50
N HIS A 11 -12.25 -9.46 19.34
CA HIS A 11 -11.41 -10.01 18.30
C HIS A 11 -12.08 -9.76 16.94
N ILE A 12 -11.61 -8.75 16.21
CA ILE A 12 -12.01 -8.56 14.82
C ILE A 12 -11.24 -9.59 14.00
N ILE A 13 -11.79 -10.80 13.89
CA ILE A 13 -11.25 -11.85 13.02
C ILE A 13 -11.50 -11.39 11.58
N THR A 14 -10.48 -10.86 10.91
CA THR A 14 -10.65 -10.32 9.55
C THR A 14 -10.35 -11.35 8.46
N ASN A 15 -9.70 -12.47 8.80
CA ASN A 15 -9.38 -13.55 7.86
C ASN A 15 -9.05 -14.89 8.55
N SER A 16 -9.08 -15.98 7.76
CA SER A 16 -8.84 -17.35 8.23
C SER A 16 -7.41 -17.63 8.72
N LEU A 17 -6.41 -16.86 8.24
CA LEU A 17 -5.02 -17.00 8.70
C LEU A 17 -4.83 -16.40 10.09
N GLU A 18 -5.44 -15.25 10.38
CA GLU A 18 -5.45 -14.67 11.73
C GLU A 18 -6.14 -15.60 12.74
N ASP A 19 -7.22 -16.27 12.35
CA ASP A 19 -7.87 -17.27 13.21
C ASP A 19 -6.95 -18.46 13.51
N SER A 20 -6.11 -18.87 12.55
CA SER A 20 -5.14 -19.95 12.76
C SER A 20 -4.09 -19.60 13.82
N LEU A 21 -3.70 -18.32 13.95
CA LEU A 21 -2.83 -17.86 15.04
C LEU A 21 -3.52 -17.98 16.39
N ARG A 22 -4.80 -17.60 16.46
CA ARG A 22 -5.61 -17.71 17.68
C ARG A 22 -5.78 -19.17 18.10
N VAL A 23 -6.19 -20.03 17.17
CA VAL A 23 -6.35 -21.49 17.42
C VAL A 23 -5.04 -22.10 17.92
N GLN A 24 -3.90 -21.72 17.34
CA GLN A 24 -2.60 -22.16 17.84
C GLN A 24 -2.35 -21.71 19.28
N MET A 25 -2.65 -20.46 19.60
CA MET A 25 -2.45 -19.93 20.95
C MET A 25 -3.40 -20.56 21.97
N ASP A 26 -4.61 -20.94 21.55
CA ASP A 26 -5.59 -21.64 22.39
C ASP A 26 -5.16 -23.09 22.72
N GLN A 27 -4.24 -23.69 21.95
CA GLN A 27 -3.66 -25.00 22.27
C GLN A 27 -2.69 -24.94 23.45
N PHE A 28 -2.17 -23.75 23.77
CA PHE A 28 -1.40 -23.55 24.98
C PHE A 28 -2.36 -23.49 26.17
N SER A 29 -2.16 -24.37 27.15
CA SER A 29 -3.06 -24.49 28.30
C SER A 29 -2.59 -23.70 29.51
N SER A 30 -1.28 -23.46 29.64
CA SER A 30 -0.69 -22.98 30.88
C SER A 30 -0.88 -21.48 31.10
N THR A 31 -1.25 -21.13 32.31
CA THR A 31 -1.19 -19.78 32.90
C THR A 31 0.17 -19.57 33.57
N LEU A 32 0.52 -18.32 33.88
CA LEU A 32 1.74 -18.04 34.62
C LEU A 32 1.76 -18.74 36.00
N ASP A 33 0.61 -18.77 36.69
CA ASP A 33 0.49 -19.44 37.99
C ASP A 33 0.79 -20.95 37.89
N GLU A 34 0.31 -21.63 36.85
CA GLU A 34 0.61 -23.05 36.59
C GLU A 34 2.10 -23.29 36.24
N LEU A 35 2.78 -22.31 35.67
CA LEU A 35 4.23 -22.36 35.48
C LEU A 35 5.01 -22.12 36.78
N GLY A 36 4.33 -21.66 37.84
CA GLY A 36 4.94 -21.19 39.08
C GLY A 36 5.57 -19.80 38.91
N LEU A 37 5.08 -19.00 37.97
CA LEU A 37 5.62 -17.70 37.61
C LEU A 37 4.58 -16.60 37.81
N ALA A 38 5.06 -15.37 37.96
CA ALA A 38 4.27 -14.16 37.87
C ALA A 38 5.04 -13.10 37.08
N VAL A 39 4.33 -12.14 36.51
CA VAL A 39 4.92 -10.99 35.82
C VAL A 39 4.57 -9.70 36.56
N SER A 40 5.58 -8.87 36.79
CA SER A 40 5.48 -7.61 37.52
C SER A 40 6.16 -6.49 36.75
N THR A 41 5.71 -5.26 36.95
CA THR A 41 6.42 -4.07 36.48
C THR A 41 7.62 -3.81 37.39
N GLY A 42 8.72 -3.33 36.81
CA GLY A 42 9.92 -2.97 37.54
C GLY A 42 9.59 -2.05 38.74
N PRO A 43 10.01 -2.42 39.97
CA PRO A 43 9.66 -1.67 41.18
C PRO A 43 10.34 -0.30 41.26
N VAL A 44 11.50 -0.12 40.62
CA VAL A 44 12.26 1.13 40.71
C VAL A 44 11.67 2.18 39.78
N VAL A 45 11.13 3.25 40.34
CA VAL A 45 10.66 4.43 39.60
C VAL A 45 11.73 5.52 39.65
N ASP A 46 12.50 5.64 38.57
CA ASP A 46 13.78 6.38 38.56
C ASP A 46 13.65 7.83 39.04
N PHE A 47 12.64 8.55 38.58
CA PHE A 47 12.45 9.96 38.89
C PHE A 47 12.01 10.21 40.34
N ARG A 48 11.51 9.20 41.05
CA ARG A 48 11.15 9.27 42.48
C ARG A 48 12.34 8.99 43.39
N LEU A 49 13.38 8.32 42.88
CA LEU A 49 14.54 7.85 43.66
C LEU A 49 15.86 8.50 43.20
N LYS A 50 15.81 9.69 42.57
CA LYS A 50 16.97 10.37 41.96
C LYS A 50 18.18 10.50 42.90
N SER A 51 17.96 10.76 44.18
CA SER A 51 19.02 10.90 45.19
C SER A 51 19.82 9.60 45.42
N ALA A 52 19.21 8.45 45.17
CA ALA A 52 19.81 7.13 45.33
C ALA A 52 20.44 6.57 44.04
N LEU A 53 20.27 7.24 42.89
CA LEU A 53 20.82 6.74 41.61
C LEU A 53 22.31 7.06 41.45
N ARG A 54 23.08 6.13 40.88
CA ARG A 54 24.53 6.25 40.66
C ARG A 54 24.93 5.75 39.26
N ASN A 55 26.04 6.27 38.75
CA ASN A 55 26.58 5.90 37.44
C ASN A 55 27.71 4.86 37.53
N TYR A 56 27.91 4.26 38.69
CA TYR A 56 28.93 3.26 38.99
C TYR A 56 28.39 2.23 39.99
N VAL A 57 28.88 1.01 39.89
CA VAL A 57 28.62 -0.07 40.85
C VAL A 57 29.78 -0.11 41.85
N ASN A 58 29.49 -0.18 43.15
CA ASN A 58 30.47 -0.35 44.24
C ASN A 58 29.83 -1.14 45.40
N GLU A 59 30.48 -1.22 46.56
CA GLU A 59 29.98 -1.97 47.72
C GLU A 59 28.64 -1.44 48.29
N GLU A 60 28.31 -0.17 48.06
CA GLU A 60 27.09 0.48 48.58
C GLU A 60 25.98 0.58 47.52
N THR A 61 26.25 0.17 46.27
CA THR A 61 25.31 0.31 45.16
C THR A 61 25.12 -1.01 44.44
N VAL A 62 23.88 -1.26 44.02
CA VAL A 62 23.52 -2.48 43.30
C VAL A 62 23.13 -2.17 41.86
N PRO A 63 23.29 -3.13 40.94
CA PRO A 63 22.89 -2.97 39.53
C PRO A 63 21.46 -2.48 39.37
N LEU A 64 21.23 -1.50 38.49
CA LEU A 64 19.91 -1.04 38.09
C LEU A 64 19.73 -1.25 36.58
N LEU A 65 18.75 -2.08 36.22
CA LEU A 65 18.49 -2.46 34.84
C LEU A 65 17.42 -1.57 34.20
N TYR A 66 17.79 -1.00 33.04
CA TYR A 66 16.93 -0.19 32.18
C TYR A 66 16.64 -0.89 30.84
N PRO A 67 15.63 -0.45 30.05
CA PRO A 67 15.34 -0.99 28.73
C PRO A 67 16.52 -1.05 27.75
N GLU A 68 17.52 -0.19 27.88
CA GLU A 68 18.74 -0.20 27.06
C GLU A 68 19.62 -1.43 27.29
N ALA A 69 19.50 -2.07 28.45
CA ALA A 69 20.22 -3.30 28.79
C ALA A 69 19.69 -4.52 28.03
N ILE A 70 18.43 -4.47 27.55
CA ILE A 70 17.84 -5.55 26.75
C ILE A 70 18.45 -5.52 25.34
N LYS A 71 19.19 -6.59 25.01
CA LYS A 71 19.67 -6.93 23.66
C LYS A 71 19.07 -8.27 23.24
N THR A 72 19.24 -8.65 21.97
CA THR A 72 18.64 -9.86 21.38
C THR A 72 18.86 -11.08 22.27
N GLY A 73 17.80 -11.54 22.95
CA GLY A 73 17.79 -12.72 23.83
C GLY A 73 18.44 -12.56 25.20
N LYS A 74 19.24 -11.51 25.47
CA LYS A 74 20.00 -11.38 26.72
C LYS A 74 20.14 -9.96 27.24
N VAL A 75 20.27 -9.84 28.55
CA VAL A 75 20.61 -8.59 29.23
C VAL A 75 22.12 -8.37 29.13
N LEU A 76 22.52 -7.18 28.71
CA LEU A 76 23.92 -6.76 28.60
C LEU A 76 24.18 -5.66 29.62
N PHE A 77 24.84 -6.03 30.71
CA PHE A 77 25.15 -5.15 31.83
C PHE A 77 26.61 -5.37 32.29
N PRO A 78 27.36 -4.31 32.65
CA PRO A 78 27.00 -2.90 32.53
C PRO A 78 26.99 -2.40 31.07
N PRO A 79 26.19 -1.37 30.75
CA PRO A 79 26.19 -0.78 29.42
C PRO A 79 27.53 -0.07 29.12
N LYS A 80 28.05 -0.21 27.89
CA LYS A 80 29.33 0.41 27.48
C LYS A 80 29.33 1.95 27.50
N LYS A 81 28.18 2.57 27.22
CA LYS A 81 27.98 4.04 27.16
C LYS A 81 26.63 4.39 27.79
N PRO A 82 26.52 4.40 29.13
CA PRO A 82 25.26 4.68 29.79
C PRO A 82 24.79 6.12 29.55
N ARG A 83 23.51 6.29 29.19
CA ARG A 83 22.83 7.60 29.17
C ARG A 83 22.05 7.88 30.46
N LYS A 84 21.78 6.82 31.22
CA LYS A 84 21.05 6.79 32.48
C LYS A 84 21.98 6.26 33.56
N SER A 85 21.58 6.43 34.81
CA SER A 85 22.23 5.75 35.94
C SER A 85 22.20 4.24 35.75
N ILE A 86 23.19 3.55 36.31
CA ILE A 86 23.38 2.11 36.14
C ILE A 86 23.31 1.36 37.48
N ALA A 87 23.19 2.09 38.58
CA ALA A 87 23.13 1.54 39.91
C ALA A 87 22.20 2.36 40.81
N ILE A 88 21.73 1.74 41.90
CA ILE A 88 20.95 2.35 42.97
C ILE A 88 21.63 2.03 44.31
N VAL A 89 21.71 3.01 45.21
CA VAL A 89 22.24 2.81 46.57
C VAL A 89 21.38 1.80 47.31
N GLN A 90 22.01 0.83 47.99
CA GLN A 90 21.33 -0.13 48.84
C GLN A 90 21.26 0.39 50.28
N ASN A 91 20.06 0.69 50.78
CA ASN A 91 19.81 1.15 52.14
C ASN A 91 18.36 0.86 52.57
N GLN A 92 18.01 1.18 53.82
CA GLN A 92 16.66 0.94 54.35
C GLN A 92 15.52 1.60 53.55
N GLU A 93 15.77 2.69 52.84
CA GLU A 93 14.76 3.38 52.03
C GLU A 93 14.54 2.68 50.68
N THR A 94 15.63 2.19 50.07
CA THR A 94 15.62 1.60 48.72
C THR A 94 15.37 0.10 48.71
N ASP A 95 15.68 -0.63 49.79
CA ASP A 95 15.61 -2.09 49.88
C ASP A 95 14.27 -2.68 49.44
N LYS A 96 13.15 -2.01 49.77
CA LYS A 96 11.80 -2.45 49.38
C LYS A 96 11.54 -2.45 47.86
N TRP A 97 12.41 -1.81 47.08
CA TRP A 97 12.33 -1.75 45.62
C TRP A 97 13.37 -2.65 44.94
N LEU A 98 14.20 -3.35 45.71
CA LEU A 98 15.22 -4.25 45.20
C LEU A 98 14.70 -5.68 45.24
N ILE A 99 15.18 -6.52 44.31
CA ILE A 99 14.83 -7.93 44.24
C ILE A 99 16.10 -8.79 44.37
N PRO A 100 16.01 -10.04 44.84
CA PRO A 100 17.15 -10.95 44.92
C PRO A 100 17.82 -11.16 43.56
N SER A 101 19.13 -11.35 43.55
CA SER A 101 19.85 -11.77 42.34
C SER A 101 19.41 -13.18 41.92
N GLY A 102 19.16 -13.37 40.62
CA GLY A 102 18.57 -14.60 40.12
C GLY A 102 18.36 -14.57 38.61
N TRP A 103 17.82 -15.66 38.08
CA TRP A 103 17.43 -15.75 36.68
C TRP A 103 16.02 -15.17 36.48
N TYR A 104 15.91 -14.14 35.65
CA TYR A 104 14.64 -13.48 35.32
C TYR A 104 14.46 -13.38 33.80
N VAL A 105 13.22 -13.20 33.35
CA VAL A 105 12.95 -12.78 31.97
C VAL A 105 12.44 -11.36 31.99
N LEU A 106 13.11 -10.45 31.29
CA LEU A 106 12.73 -9.04 31.20
C LEU A 106 12.05 -8.78 29.87
N THR A 107 11.00 -7.94 29.87
CA THR A 107 10.35 -7.43 28.66
C THR A 107 10.24 -5.92 28.70
N LYS A 108 10.38 -5.27 27.54
CA LYS A 108 10.13 -3.82 27.44
C LYS A 108 8.64 -3.53 27.58
N ARG A 109 8.28 -2.50 28.36
CA ARG A 109 6.89 -2.04 28.50
C ARG A 109 6.42 -1.11 27.40
N PHE A 110 7.35 -0.47 26.69
CA PHE A 110 7.03 0.47 25.64
C PHE A 110 7.57 -0.06 24.33
N SER A 111 6.66 -0.21 23.36
CA SER A 111 6.98 -0.57 22.00
C SER A 111 5.97 0.08 21.05
N ALA A 112 6.46 0.92 20.14
CA ALA A 112 5.60 1.56 19.15
C ALA A 112 4.96 0.52 18.22
N LYS A 113 3.83 0.86 17.58
CA LYS A 113 3.14 -0.08 16.68
C LYS A 113 4.02 -0.47 15.49
N GLU A 114 4.83 0.47 15.05
CA GLU A 114 5.74 0.40 13.92
C GLU A 114 7.08 -0.28 14.26
N GLU A 115 7.32 -0.62 15.54
CA GLU A 115 8.52 -1.36 15.89
C GLU A 115 8.50 -2.74 15.26
N LYS A 116 9.69 -3.21 14.88
CA LYS A 116 9.89 -4.54 14.29
C LYS A 116 9.29 -5.65 15.15
N ARG A 117 9.25 -5.47 16.46
CA ARG A 117 8.54 -6.35 17.41
C ARG A 117 7.92 -5.57 18.56
N ARG A 118 6.71 -5.98 18.92
CA ARG A 118 5.96 -5.50 20.08
C ARG A 118 6.49 -6.08 21.37
N VAL A 119 6.79 -7.38 21.39
CA VAL A 119 7.33 -8.07 22.57
C VAL A 119 8.82 -8.31 22.38
N VAL A 120 9.63 -7.61 23.17
CA VAL A 120 11.09 -7.78 23.19
C VAL A 120 11.47 -8.33 24.55
N ALA A 121 11.82 -9.61 24.59
CA ALA A 121 12.22 -10.32 25.79
C ALA A 121 13.73 -10.59 25.83
N ALA A 122 14.29 -10.66 27.04
CA ALA A 122 15.67 -11.05 27.28
C ALA A 122 15.82 -11.79 28.61
N VAL A 123 16.74 -12.74 28.64
CA VAL A 123 17.13 -13.42 29.88
C VAL A 123 18.09 -12.54 30.67
N CYS A 124 17.77 -12.31 31.93
CA CYS A 124 18.66 -11.74 32.93
C CYS A 124 19.28 -12.89 33.72
N SER A 125 20.59 -13.05 33.65
CA SER A 125 21.33 -13.94 34.54
C SER A 125 21.53 -13.28 35.92
N PRO A 126 21.86 -14.05 36.97
CA PRO A 126 22.30 -13.51 38.25
C PRO A 126 23.41 -12.47 38.05
N VAL A 127 23.29 -11.36 38.76
CA VAL A 127 24.31 -10.30 38.79
C VAL A 127 25.29 -10.54 39.93
N ASP A 128 26.47 -9.92 39.84
CA ASP A 128 27.49 -9.93 40.90
C ASP A 128 27.15 -8.96 42.04
N ALA A 129 25.98 -9.18 42.65
CA ALA A 129 25.42 -8.47 43.79
C ALA A 129 24.31 -9.33 44.40
N PRO A 130 24.00 -9.23 45.71
CA PRO A 130 22.95 -10.02 46.35
C PRO A 130 21.54 -9.64 45.87
N VAL A 131 21.35 -8.38 45.49
CA VAL A 131 20.09 -7.82 45.00
C VAL A 131 20.33 -6.96 43.76
N LEU A 132 19.26 -6.66 43.02
CA LEU A 132 19.28 -5.74 41.88
C LEU A 132 18.00 -4.89 41.83
N GLY A 133 18.10 -3.75 41.16
CA GLY A 133 16.96 -2.93 40.78
C GLY A 133 16.51 -3.21 39.34
N ILE A 134 15.20 -3.26 39.12
CA ILE A 134 14.59 -3.28 37.79
C ILE A 134 13.73 -2.04 37.64
N GLU A 135 14.00 -1.27 36.58
CA GLU A 135 13.32 0.00 36.35
C GLU A 135 11.92 -0.17 35.74
N ASN A 136 11.02 0.77 36.04
CA ASN A 136 9.59 0.65 35.78
C ASN A 136 9.17 0.69 34.30
N HIS A 137 10.07 0.92 33.33
CA HIS A 137 9.81 0.74 31.89
C HIS A 137 10.07 -0.71 31.42
N LEU A 138 10.40 -1.61 32.36
CA LEU A 138 10.49 -3.05 32.16
C LEU A 138 9.37 -3.77 32.89
N ASN A 139 8.91 -4.90 32.33
CA ASN A 139 8.31 -5.96 33.13
C ASN A 139 9.34 -7.06 33.35
N TYR A 140 9.20 -7.81 34.43
CA TYR A 140 10.03 -8.97 34.72
C TYR A 140 9.16 -10.15 35.17
N TYR A 141 9.50 -11.34 34.68
CA TYR A 141 8.92 -12.60 35.13
C TYR A 141 9.76 -13.16 36.26
N HIS A 142 9.09 -13.64 37.31
CA HIS A 142 9.71 -14.12 38.55
C HIS A 142 8.91 -15.28 39.16
N SER A 143 9.53 -16.03 40.08
CA SER A 143 8.87 -17.05 40.90
C SER A 143 8.69 -16.49 42.30
N GLN A 144 7.51 -15.93 42.62
CA GLN A 144 7.20 -15.34 43.94
C GLN A 144 8.21 -14.28 44.44
N GLY A 145 8.76 -13.47 43.53
CA GLY A 145 9.76 -12.44 43.83
C GLY A 145 11.20 -12.92 43.68
N GLU A 146 11.42 -14.23 43.51
CA GLU A 146 12.73 -14.83 43.31
C GLU A 146 13.00 -15.18 41.85
N GLY A 147 14.25 -15.53 41.55
CA GLY A 147 14.64 -16.06 40.25
C GLY A 147 14.01 -17.41 39.93
N MET A 148 14.07 -17.81 38.66
CA MET A 148 13.54 -19.08 38.18
C MET A 148 14.64 -20.04 37.69
N ASN A 149 14.25 -21.22 37.22
CA ASN A 149 15.18 -22.13 36.57
C ASN A 149 15.78 -21.49 35.28
N PRO A 150 17.09 -21.60 35.01
CA PRO A 150 17.73 -20.96 33.86
C PRO A 150 17.20 -21.44 32.50
N ASP A 151 16.89 -22.72 32.35
CA ASP A 151 16.29 -23.26 31.13
C ASP A 151 14.85 -22.79 30.96
N LEU A 152 14.07 -22.71 32.04
CA LEU A 152 12.75 -22.09 32.00
C LEU A 152 12.82 -20.62 31.56
N ALA A 153 13.77 -19.85 32.09
CA ALA A 153 13.98 -18.45 31.69
C ALA A 153 14.34 -18.33 30.20
N ARG A 154 15.27 -19.16 29.71
CA ARG A 154 15.67 -19.21 28.29
C ARG A 154 14.49 -19.57 27.38
N GLY A 155 13.74 -20.61 27.73
CA GLY A 155 12.58 -21.05 26.96
C GLY A 155 11.46 -20.02 26.93
N LEU A 156 11.16 -19.41 28.08
CA LEU A 156 10.16 -18.34 28.16
C LEU A 156 10.59 -17.12 27.34
N ALA A 157 11.85 -16.68 27.45
CA ALA A 157 12.36 -15.56 26.65
C ALA A 157 12.33 -15.86 25.14
N ALA A 158 12.60 -17.11 24.74
CA ALA A 158 12.53 -17.57 23.36
C ALA A 158 11.10 -17.55 22.82
N PHE A 159 10.14 -18.10 23.55
CA PHE A 159 8.72 -18.05 23.21
C PHE A 159 8.23 -16.60 23.09
N LEU A 160 8.55 -15.76 24.10
CA LEU A 160 8.17 -14.36 24.11
C LEU A 160 8.79 -13.54 22.95
N SER A 161 9.92 -14.00 22.41
CA SER A 161 10.62 -13.37 21.29
C SER A 161 10.28 -13.99 19.93
N SER A 162 9.39 -14.98 19.89
CA SER A 162 8.97 -15.65 18.66
C SER A 162 8.10 -14.74 17.78
N THR A 163 8.19 -14.91 16.47
CA THR A 163 7.33 -14.19 15.52
C THR A 163 5.87 -14.63 15.67
N LEU A 164 5.61 -15.87 16.09
CA LEU A 164 4.27 -16.37 16.42
C LEU A 164 3.61 -15.51 17.49
N LEU A 165 4.25 -15.34 18.65
CA LEU A 165 3.68 -14.54 19.72
C LEU A 165 3.58 -13.07 19.33
N ASP A 166 4.59 -12.52 18.64
CA ASP A 166 4.53 -11.12 18.17
C ASP A 166 3.32 -10.88 17.25
N SER A 167 3.08 -11.81 16.32
CA SER A 167 1.94 -11.75 15.38
C SER A 167 0.61 -11.84 16.12
N TYR A 168 0.49 -12.76 17.08
CA TYR A 168 -0.71 -12.89 17.91
C TYR A 168 -0.94 -11.64 18.79
N PHE A 169 0.11 -11.14 19.44
CA PHE A 169 0.04 -9.96 20.30
C PHE A 169 -0.43 -8.71 19.55
N ARG A 170 -0.08 -8.57 18.27
CA ARG A 170 -0.55 -7.47 17.40
C ARG A 170 -2.05 -7.51 17.12
N LEU A 171 -2.71 -8.66 17.22
CA LEU A 171 -4.16 -8.78 16.95
C LEU A 171 -5.02 -8.08 18.00
N PHE A 172 -4.53 -7.94 19.24
CA PHE A 172 -5.30 -7.31 20.33
C PHE A 172 -4.58 -6.11 20.98
N SER A 173 -3.28 -5.90 20.75
CA SER A 173 -2.54 -4.76 21.32
C SER A 173 -2.71 -3.47 20.52
N GLY A 174 -3.83 -2.77 20.76
CA GLY A 174 -4.16 -1.49 20.12
C GLY A 174 -3.38 -0.26 20.62
N HIS A 175 -2.57 -0.38 21.68
CA HIS A 175 -1.80 0.69 22.31
C HIS A 175 -0.28 0.48 22.21
N THR A 176 0.53 1.47 22.57
CA THR A 176 2.02 1.41 22.52
C THR A 176 2.67 0.74 23.73
N GLN A 177 1.87 0.26 24.69
CA GLN A 177 2.35 -0.40 25.90
C GLN A 177 2.27 -1.93 25.78
N VAL A 178 3.15 -2.62 26.48
CA VAL A 178 3.10 -4.06 26.78
C VAL A 178 2.87 -4.16 28.29
N ASN A 179 1.60 -4.26 28.70
CA ASN A 179 1.27 -4.25 30.11
C ASN A 179 1.43 -5.63 30.73
N ALA A 180 1.79 -5.66 32.02
CA ALA A 180 1.83 -6.91 32.79
C ALA A 180 0.46 -7.61 32.81
N THR A 181 -0.64 -6.85 32.76
CA THR A 181 -2.01 -7.41 32.66
C THR A 181 -2.23 -8.17 31.35
N ASP A 182 -1.74 -7.65 30.22
CA ASP A 182 -1.88 -8.30 28.92
C ASP A 182 -1.06 -9.60 28.90
N LEU A 183 0.16 -9.55 29.45
CA LEU A 183 1.03 -10.73 29.59
C LEU A 183 0.43 -11.79 30.52
N ARG A 184 -0.28 -11.41 31.59
CA ARG A 184 -0.97 -12.39 32.46
C ARG A 184 -2.13 -13.11 31.77
N ARG A 185 -2.75 -12.48 30.77
CA ARG A 185 -3.95 -13.00 30.08
C ARG A 185 -3.62 -13.96 28.94
N ILE A 186 -2.42 -13.89 28.35
CA ILE A 186 -2.04 -14.85 27.31
C ILE A 186 -1.78 -16.23 27.91
N LYS A 187 -2.02 -17.25 27.10
CA LYS A 187 -1.64 -18.64 27.41
C LYS A 187 -0.21 -18.91 26.99
N TYR A 188 0.43 -19.81 27.73
CA TYR A 188 1.83 -20.18 27.58
C TYR A 188 1.97 -21.68 27.33
N PRO A 189 3.03 -22.10 26.61
CA PRO A 189 3.42 -23.50 26.56
C PRO A 189 3.67 -24.04 27.96
N CYS A 190 3.52 -25.35 28.14
CA CYS A 190 3.72 -25.98 29.45
C CYS A 190 5.18 -25.83 29.92
N LYS A 191 5.37 -25.95 31.24
CA LYS A 191 6.68 -25.75 31.88
C LYS A 191 7.77 -26.65 31.29
N ASP A 192 7.44 -27.91 31.02
CA ASP A 192 8.39 -28.88 30.48
C ASP A 192 8.81 -28.54 29.05
N ASP A 193 7.88 -28.08 28.22
CA ASP A 193 8.18 -27.62 26.86
C ASP A 193 9.05 -26.37 26.85
N LEU A 194 8.80 -25.41 27.76
CA LEU A 194 9.65 -24.23 27.92
C LEU A 194 11.06 -24.62 28.40
N ILE A 195 11.19 -25.50 29.38
CA ILE A 195 12.51 -25.98 29.83
C ILE A 195 13.25 -26.69 28.69
N LYS A 196 12.55 -27.57 27.95
CA LYS A 196 13.12 -28.25 26.78
C LYS A 196 13.57 -27.24 25.72
N LEU A 197 12.76 -26.25 25.40
CA LEU A 197 13.11 -25.17 24.48
C LEU A 197 14.36 -24.40 24.95
N GLY A 198 14.41 -24.04 26.23
CA GLY A 198 15.55 -23.35 26.83
C GLY A 198 16.84 -24.16 26.79
N SER A 199 16.76 -25.46 27.09
CA SER A 199 17.92 -26.37 27.04
C SER A 199 18.50 -26.52 25.63
N GLN A 200 17.65 -26.50 24.59
CA GLN A 200 18.08 -26.61 23.19
C GLN A 200 18.77 -25.33 22.70
N ILE A 201 18.31 -24.17 23.16
CA ILE A 201 18.91 -22.88 22.81
C ILE A 201 20.23 -22.68 23.56
N GLY A 202 20.25 -23.02 24.85
CA GLY A 202 21.40 -22.78 25.73
C GLY A 202 21.81 -21.31 25.72
N ASP A 203 23.11 -21.04 25.67
CA ASP A 203 23.65 -19.67 25.60
C ASP A 203 23.91 -19.21 24.15
N SER A 204 23.37 -19.93 23.17
CA SER A 204 23.56 -19.64 21.75
C SER A 204 22.86 -18.34 21.35
N CYS A 205 23.55 -17.50 20.58
CA CYS A 205 22.95 -16.30 19.99
C CYS A 205 22.30 -16.67 18.65
N LEU A 206 21.02 -17.07 18.69
CA LEU A 206 20.26 -17.37 17.49
C LEU A 206 19.76 -16.10 16.80
N ASP A 207 19.78 -16.10 15.47
CA ASP A 207 19.02 -15.12 14.70
C ASP A 207 17.50 -15.42 14.77
N GLN A 208 16.68 -14.54 14.20
CA GLN A 208 15.23 -14.72 14.31
C GLN A 208 14.72 -15.98 13.61
N ALA A 209 15.21 -16.27 12.42
CA ALA A 209 14.72 -17.40 11.64
C ALA A 209 15.10 -18.73 12.31
N GLN A 210 16.30 -18.78 12.90
CA GLN A 210 16.76 -19.89 13.72
C GLN A 210 15.90 -20.04 14.97
N LEU A 211 15.63 -18.95 15.70
CA LEU A 211 14.77 -18.95 16.88
C LEU A 211 13.37 -19.49 16.55
N ASP A 212 12.71 -18.92 15.52
CA ASP A 212 11.38 -19.34 15.11
C ASP A 212 11.37 -20.82 14.69
N THR A 213 12.41 -21.30 14.02
CA THR A 213 12.52 -22.72 13.64
C THR A 213 12.56 -23.64 14.86
N VAL A 214 13.35 -23.29 15.88
CA VAL A 214 13.44 -24.07 17.12
C VAL A 214 12.12 -24.01 17.88
N VAL A 215 11.49 -22.84 17.97
CA VAL A 215 10.16 -22.67 18.61
C VAL A 215 9.10 -23.50 17.89
N HIS A 216 9.01 -23.40 16.56
CA HIS A 216 8.03 -24.14 15.76
C HIS A 216 8.17 -25.66 15.94
N LYS A 217 9.41 -26.16 15.92
CA LYS A 217 9.69 -27.59 16.06
C LYS A 217 9.41 -28.09 17.48
N THR A 218 9.85 -27.36 18.51
CA THR A 218 9.76 -27.82 19.90
C THR A 218 8.34 -27.73 20.45
N LEU A 219 7.62 -26.66 20.10
CA LEU A 219 6.24 -26.45 20.55
C LEU A 219 5.19 -27.05 19.60
N SER A 220 5.63 -27.78 18.56
CA SER A 220 4.76 -28.44 17.57
C SER A 220 3.71 -27.49 16.96
N ILE A 221 4.16 -26.31 16.54
CA ILE A 221 3.27 -25.26 15.99
C ILE A 221 2.61 -25.74 14.70
N MET A 222 1.30 -25.54 14.58
CA MET A 222 0.46 -25.84 13.43
C MET A 222 1.01 -25.20 12.15
N SER A 223 0.96 -25.96 11.05
CA SER A 223 1.35 -25.48 9.72
C SER A 223 0.62 -24.21 9.29
N GLU A 224 -0.65 -24.09 9.64
CA GLU A 224 -1.54 -22.99 9.30
C GLU A 224 -1.13 -21.70 10.04
N ALA A 225 -0.72 -21.82 11.30
CA ALA A 225 -0.21 -20.69 12.08
C ALA A 225 1.16 -20.22 11.54
N ILE A 226 2.05 -21.17 11.19
CA ILE A 226 3.31 -20.84 10.53
C ILE A 226 3.04 -20.12 9.20
N LYS A 227 2.08 -20.62 8.40
CA LYS A 227 1.67 -19.99 7.14
C LYS A 227 1.13 -18.57 7.37
N ALA A 228 0.35 -18.34 8.42
CA ALA A 228 -0.15 -17.01 8.77
C ALA A 228 0.98 -16.02 9.09
N VAL A 229 1.96 -16.45 9.88
CA VAL A 229 3.18 -15.65 10.16
C VAL A 229 3.94 -15.32 8.88
N LEU A 230 4.16 -16.32 8.02
CA LEU A 230 4.85 -16.14 6.75
C LEU A 230 4.07 -15.23 5.79
N ALA A 231 2.74 -15.30 5.78
CA ALA A 231 1.89 -14.47 4.94
C ALA A 231 2.01 -12.99 5.29
N ALA A 232 1.97 -12.65 6.59
CA ALA A 232 2.19 -11.28 7.06
C ALA A 232 3.57 -10.76 6.64
N LYS A 233 4.61 -11.58 6.81
CA LYS A 233 5.97 -11.26 6.38
C LYS A 233 6.05 -10.98 4.87
N ARG A 234 5.44 -11.80 4.02
CA ARG A 234 5.45 -11.59 2.56
C ARG A 234 4.75 -10.30 2.14
N ILE A 235 3.67 -9.93 2.82
CA ILE A 235 2.98 -8.65 2.57
C ILE A 235 3.89 -7.48 2.94
N GLU A 236 4.57 -7.52 4.10
CA GLU A 236 5.52 -6.49 4.51
C GLU A 236 6.69 -6.36 3.53
N GLU A 237 7.25 -7.48 3.08
CA GLU A 237 8.33 -7.50 2.09
C GLU A 237 7.87 -6.91 0.74
N ALA A 238 6.68 -7.28 0.27
CA ALA A 238 6.10 -6.70 -0.95
C ALA A 238 5.86 -5.18 -0.83
N LEU A 239 5.41 -4.70 0.33
CA LEU A 239 5.29 -3.27 0.61
C LEU A 239 6.65 -2.56 0.61
N ALA A 240 7.67 -3.17 1.21
CA ALA A 240 9.03 -2.66 1.19
C ALA A 240 9.58 -2.56 -0.23
N ILE A 241 9.38 -3.59 -1.07
CA ILE A 241 9.75 -3.58 -2.49
C ILE A 241 9.09 -2.41 -3.22
N LEU A 242 7.78 -2.23 -3.07
CA LEU A 242 7.03 -1.13 -3.70
C LEU A 242 7.57 0.24 -3.24
N LYS A 243 7.92 0.37 -1.97
CA LYS A 243 8.53 1.60 -1.43
C LYS A 243 9.93 1.84 -1.99
N ASP A 244 10.76 0.81 -2.09
CA ASP A 244 12.14 0.91 -2.56
C ASP A 244 12.21 1.33 -4.04
N ILE A 245 11.29 0.84 -4.88
CA ILE A 245 11.19 1.29 -6.27
C ILE A 245 10.48 2.64 -6.43
N SER A 246 10.19 3.34 -5.33
CA SER A 246 9.50 4.63 -5.29
C SER A 246 8.10 4.59 -5.93
N ALA A 247 7.34 3.51 -5.71
CA ALA A 247 5.94 3.48 -6.09
C ALA A 247 5.17 4.66 -5.48
N PRO A 248 4.16 5.23 -6.15
CA PRO A 248 3.38 6.32 -5.57
C PRO A 248 2.72 5.89 -4.26
N LYS A 249 2.47 6.84 -3.34
CA LYS A 249 1.94 6.56 -2.00
C LYS A 249 0.63 5.75 -2.04
N GLU A 250 -0.21 5.96 -3.05
CA GLU A 250 -1.47 5.24 -3.23
C GLU A 250 -1.29 3.74 -3.59
N GLN A 251 -0.08 3.33 -3.97
CA GLN A 251 0.26 1.93 -4.26
C GLN A 251 1.13 1.31 -3.15
N GLN A 252 1.51 2.08 -2.11
CA GLN A 252 2.19 1.57 -0.93
C GLN A 252 1.17 1.06 0.11
N ASN A 253 0.26 0.19 -0.32
CA ASN A 253 -0.79 -0.39 0.52
C ASN A 253 -0.93 -1.90 0.31
N GLU A 254 -1.58 -2.57 1.28
CA GLU A 254 -1.74 -4.02 1.31
C GLU A 254 -2.37 -4.58 0.03
N ARG A 255 -3.38 -3.90 -0.53
CA ARG A 255 -4.00 -4.30 -1.79
C ARG A 255 -2.97 -4.44 -2.91
N SER A 256 -2.12 -3.43 -3.10
CA SER A 256 -1.11 -3.43 -4.17
C SER A 256 -0.04 -4.48 -3.92
N ALA A 257 0.34 -4.69 -2.65
CA ALA A 257 1.25 -5.77 -2.25
C ALA A 257 0.69 -7.17 -2.58
N LEU A 258 -0.60 -7.42 -2.30
CA LEU A 258 -1.26 -8.69 -2.62
C LEU A 258 -1.35 -8.94 -4.13
N PHE A 259 -1.66 -7.91 -4.93
CA PHE A 259 -1.61 -8.03 -6.39
C PHE A 259 -0.19 -8.34 -6.89
N LEU A 260 0.82 -7.72 -6.30
CA LEU A 260 2.21 -8.02 -6.65
C LEU A 260 2.57 -9.48 -6.32
N LEU A 261 2.22 -9.96 -5.12
CA LEU A 261 2.45 -11.35 -4.71
C LEU A 261 1.76 -12.36 -5.63
N ALA A 262 0.52 -12.09 -6.04
CA ALA A 262 -0.22 -12.95 -6.97
C ALA A 262 0.43 -12.98 -8.36
N LEU A 263 0.89 -11.83 -8.86
CA LEU A 263 1.59 -11.71 -10.15
C LEU A 263 2.98 -12.36 -10.14
N ALA A 264 3.62 -12.43 -8.97
CA ALA A 264 4.91 -13.09 -8.75
C ALA A 264 4.79 -14.59 -8.39
N ASP A 265 3.57 -15.07 -8.16
CA ASP A 265 3.24 -16.40 -7.64
C ASP A 265 3.93 -16.76 -6.31
N ILE A 266 4.13 -15.76 -5.44
CA ILE A 266 4.81 -15.93 -4.15
C ILE A 266 3.80 -16.31 -3.07
N ARG A 267 3.59 -17.61 -2.86
CA ARG A 267 2.86 -18.12 -1.69
C ARG A 267 3.67 -17.86 -0.39
N PRO A 268 3.05 -17.84 0.80
CA PRO A 268 3.74 -17.54 2.06
C PRO A 268 5.06 -18.30 2.27
N GLU A 269 5.06 -19.58 1.93
CA GLU A 269 6.19 -20.51 2.05
C GLU A 269 7.26 -20.35 0.97
N ILE A 270 6.95 -19.69 -0.15
CA ILE A 270 7.83 -19.59 -1.31
C ILE A 270 8.78 -18.39 -1.13
N PRO A 271 10.11 -18.57 -1.31
CA PRO A 271 11.06 -17.47 -1.27
C PRO A 271 11.02 -16.63 -2.56
N TRP A 272 11.37 -15.35 -2.47
CA TRP A 272 11.40 -14.43 -3.60
C TRP A 272 12.31 -14.88 -4.76
N THR A 273 13.36 -15.65 -4.48
CA THR A 273 14.25 -16.25 -5.49
C THR A 273 13.52 -17.18 -6.46
N GLN A 274 12.35 -17.70 -6.07
CA GLN A 274 11.48 -18.56 -6.88
C GLN A 274 10.33 -17.79 -7.54
N ALA A 275 10.33 -16.45 -7.53
CA ALA A 275 9.32 -15.65 -8.19
C ALA A 275 9.16 -16.06 -9.66
N THR A 276 7.91 -16.22 -10.09
CA THR A 276 7.56 -16.49 -11.49
C THR A 276 6.73 -15.35 -12.05
N SER A 277 6.23 -15.49 -13.27
CA SER A 277 5.41 -14.47 -13.92
C SER A 277 4.23 -15.12 -14.64
N PRO A 278 3.26 -15.70 -13.92
CA PRO A 278 2.04 -16.19 -14.54
C PRO A 278 1.23 -15.03 -15.12
N ARG A 279 0.55 -15.30 -16.23
CA ARG A 279 -0.46 -14.39 -16.77
C ARG A 279 -1.74 -14.58 -15.94
N ARG A 280 -2.25 -13.50 -15.33
CA ARG A 280 -3.45 -13.54 -14.47
C ARG A 280 -4.43 -12.40 -14.77
N ARG A 281 -5.71 -12.68 -14.65
CA ARG A 281 -6.81 -11.69 -14.61
C ARG A 281 -6.97 -11.14 -13.20
N ILE A 282 -7.61 -9.97 -13.06
CA ILE A 282 -7.86 -9.36 -11.75
C ILE A 282 -8.61 -10.31 -10.81
N THR A 283 -9.66 -10.99 -11.31
CA THR A 283 -10.44 -11.94 -10.50
C THR A 283 -9.60 -13.13 -10.06
N GLU A 284 -8.74 -13.66 -10.93
CA GLU A 284 -7.84 -14.78 -10.59
C GLU A 284 -6.81 -14.38 -9.54
N MET A 285 -6.32 -13.13 -9.57
CA MET A 285 -5.45 -12.62 -8.52
C MET A 285 -6.19 -12.49 -7.19
N MET A 286 -7.45 -12.02 -7.22
CA MET A 286 -8.29 -11.93 -6.02
C MET A 286 -8.61 -13.29 -5.40
N ASP A 287 -8.93 -14.28 -6.24
CA ASP A 287 -9.13 -15.65 -5.82
C ASP A 287 -7.85 -16.22 -5.21
N TRP A 288 -6.72 -15.99 -5.87
CA TRP A 288 -5.42 -16.49 -5.43
C TRP A 288 -5.01 -15.96 -4.05
N PHE A 289 -5.12 -14.64 -3.79
CA PHE A 289 -4.75 -14.13 -2.46
C PHE A 289 -5.84 -14.41 -1.40
N ARG A 290 -7.09 -14.67 -1.78
CA ARG A 290 -8.08 -15.21 -0.85
C ARG A 290 -7.65 -16.60 -0.39
N ASP A 291 -7.26 -17.47 -1.31
CA ASP A 291 -6.96 -18.87 -1.01
C ASP A 291 -5.60 -19.06 -0.33
N HIS A 292 -4.60 -18.22 -0.67
CA HIS A 292 -3.25 -18.34 -0.12
C HIS A 292 -2.95 -17.38 1.04
N TYR A 293 -3.60 -16.20 1.09
CA TYR A 293 -3.38 -15.16 2.10
C TYR A 293 -4.61 -14.90 2.98
N GLY A 294 -5.74 -15.57 2.75
CA GLY A 294 -6.97 -15.39 3.53
C GLY A 294 -7.64 -14.03 3.32
N LYS A 295 -7.11 -13.17 2.45
CA LYS A 295 -7.58 -11.79 2.29
C LYS A 295 -8.72 -11.74 1.29
N GLN A 296 -9.94 -11.57 1.81
CA GLN A 296 -11.11 -11.39 0.97
C GLN A 296 -11.38 -9.91 0.76
N TYR A 297 -11.34 -9.47 -0.49
CA TYR A 297 -11.88 -8.17 -0.88
C TYR A 297 -13.26 -8.40 -1.47
N ALA A 298 -14.20 -7.51 -1.15
CA ALA A 298 -15.42 -7.39 -1.93
C ALA A 298 -15.05 -7.28 -3.42
N PRO A 299 -15.91 -7.71 -4.35
CA PRO A 299 -15.73 -7.46 -5.77
C PRO A 299 -15.74 -5.94 -6.00
N ASN A 300 -14.61 -5.28 -5.71
CA ASN A 300 -14.34 -3.94 -6.16
C ASN A 300 -14.54 -3.99 -7.66
N THR A 301 -15.25 -3.01 -8.22
CA THR A 301 -15.43 -3.00 -9.68
C THR A 301 -14.04 -3.19 -10.28
N ARG A 302 -13.88 -4.19 -11.15
CA ARG A 302 -12.60 -4.51 -11.81
C ARG A 302 -11.87 -3.23 -12.26
N GLU A 303 -12.67 -2.24 -12.64
CA GLU A 303 -12.30 -0.87 -12.97
C GLU A 303 -11.57 -0.10 -11.86
N THR A 304 -11.99 -0.19 -10.60
CA THR A 304 -11.30 0.41 -9.46
C THR A 304 -9.89 -0.16 -9.30
N VAL A 305 -9.74 -1.49 -9.31
CA VAL A 305 -8.41 -2.14 -9.22
C VAL A 305 -7.55 -1.80 -10.43
N ARG A 306 -8.16 -1.81 -11.62
CA ARG A 306 -7.51 -1.42 -12.87
C ARG A 306 -6.93 0.00 -12.76
N ARG A 307 -7.75 0.97 -12.33
CA ARG A 307 -7.40 2.39 -12.25
C ARG A 307 -6.45 2.74 -11.11
N GLN A 308 -6.57 2.07 -9.97
CA GLN A 308 -5.84 2.44 -8.73
C GLN A 308 -4.64 1.56 -8.41
N THR A 309 -4.42 0.46 -9.13
CA THR A 309 -3.23 -0.39 -8.92
C THR A 309 -2.60 -0.80 -10.25
N MET A 310 -3.34 -1.48 -11.12
CA MET A 310 -2.74 -2.05 -12.34
C MET A 310 -2.25 -0.99 -13.31
N HIS A 311 -2.99 0.11 -13.49
CA HIS A 311 -2.58 1.19 -14.38
C HIS A 311 -1.25 1.83 -13.93
N GLN A 312 -1.07 2.04 -12.63
CA GLN A 312 0.19 2.54 -12.09
C GLN A 312 1.31 1.51 -12.25
N PHE A 313 1.03 0.21 -12.04
CA PHE A 313 2.01 -0.84 -12.28
C PHE A 313 2.47 -0.89 -13.75
N VAL A 314 1.56 -0.61 -14.70
CA VAL A 314 1.90 -0.51 -16.13
C VAL A 314 2.78 0.72 -16.39
N GLN A 315 2.41 1.88 -15.85
CA GLN A 315 3.19 3.12 -15.98
C GLN A 315 4.59 3.01 -15.36
N MET A 316 4.73 2.18 -14.33
CA MET A 316 6.00 1.89 -13.69
C MET A 316 6.80 0.79 -14.40
N GLY A 317 6.27 0.17 -15.45
CA GLY A 317 6.93 -0.96 -16.13
C GLY A 317 7.05 -2.21 -15.24
N ILE A 318 6.20 -2.37 -14.23
CA ILE A 318 6.12 -3.57 -13.39
C ILE A 318 5.40 -4.69 -14.15
N VAL A 319 4.31 -4.35 -14.84
CA VAL A 319 3.45 -5.30 -15.54
C VAL A 319 3.26 -4.96 -17.02
N VAL A 320 3.00 -5.98 -17.82
CA VAL A 320 2.55 -5.89 -19.21
C VAL A 320 1.07 -6.26 -19.29
N GLU A 321 0.33 -5.51 -20.11
CA GLU A 321 -1.10 -5.74 -20.37
C GLU A 321 -1.27 -6.65 -21.58
N ASN A 322 -2.17 -7.64 -21.44
CA ASN A 322 -2.55 -8.61 -22.47
C ASN A 322 -1.39 -9.11 -23.34
N PRO A 323 -0.33 -9.69 -22.72
CA PRO A 323 0.83 -10.18 -23.47
C PRO A 323 0.45 -11.27 -24.50
N ASP A 324 -0.72 -11.90 -24.33
CA ASP A 324 -1.29 -12.88 -25.24
C ASP A 324 -2.07 -12.29 -26.42
N GLN A 325 -2.65 -11.11 -26.25
CA GLN A 325 -3.48 -10.45 -27.26
C GLN A 325 -3.43 -8.92 -27.07
N PRO A 326 -2.42 -8.24 -27.64
CA PRO A 326 -2.21 -6.80 -27.43
C PRO A 326 -3.38 -5.91 -27.88
N ASP A 327 -4.14 -6.34 -28.88
CA ASP A 327 -5.29 -5.64 -29.47
C ASP A 327 -6.63 -5.93 -28.75
N ARG A 328 -6.60 -6.63 -27.61
CA ARG A 328 -7.80 -6.95 -26.83
C ARG A 328 -8.56 -5.67 -26.43
N PRO A 329 -9.90 -5.62 -26.58
CA PRO A 329 -10.70 -4.48 -26.15
C PRO A 329 -10.58 -4.20 -24.65
N ILE A 330 -10.49 -2.91 -24.26
CA ILE A 330 -10.30 -2.43 -22.87
C ILE A 330 -11.38 -2.95 -21.90
N ASN A 331 -12.61 -3.10 -22.39
CA ASN A 331 -13.73 -3.60 -21.60
C ASN A 331 -13.77 -5.13 -21.46
N SER A 332 -12.87 -5.87 -22.11
CA SER A 332 -12.90 -7.33 -22.18
C SER A 332 -12.83 -7.99 -20.80
N PRO A 333 -13.69 -9.00 -20.51
CA PRO A 333 -13.59 -9.82 -19.30
C PRO A 333 -12.34 -10.69 -19.25
N LYS A 334 -11.63 -10.82 -20.38
CA LYS A 334 -10.39 -11.58 -20.48
C LYS A 334 -9.15 -10.73 -20.21
N TRP A 335 -9.28 -9.42 -19.95
CA TRP A 335 -8.12 -8.55 -19.70
C TRP A 335 -7.21 -9.10 -18.60
N CYS A 336 -5.92 -9.27 -18.92
CA CYS A 336 -4.96 -9.93 -18.05
C CYS A 336 -3.62 -9.20 -18.01
N TYR A 337 -2.85 -9.50 -16.97
CA TYR A 337 -1.57 -8.88 -16.64
C TYR A 337 -0.51 -9.96 -16.41
N GLN A 338 0.75 -9.59 -16.62
CA GLN A 338 1.91 -10.43 -16.34
C GLN A 338 3.08 -9.54 -15.91
N LEU A 339 3.96 -9.99 -15.00
CA LEU A 339 5.14 -9.20 -14.62
C LEU A 339 6.10 -9.08 -15.80
N HIS A 340 6.67 -7.89 -15.95
CA HIS A 340 7.78 -7.69 -16.87
C HIS A 340 9.01 -8.47 -16.39
N GLN A 341 9.76 -9.09 -17.31
CA GLN A 341 10.86 -9.99 -16.94
C GLN A 341 11.96 -9.30 -16.12
N GLN A 342 12.26 -8.03 -16.42
CA GLN A 342 13.23 -7.27 -15.62
C GLN A 342 12.75 -7.04 -14.19
N PHE A 343 11.44 -6.91 -13.98
CA PHE A 343 10.88 -6.82 -12.63
C PHE A 343 10.95 -8.17 -11.90
N VAL A 344 10.75 -9.29 -12.60
CA VAL A 344 10.95 -10.64 -12.02
C VAL A 344 12.39 -10.82 -11.55
N THR A 345 13.37 -10.41 -12.36
CA THR A 345 14.79 -10.44 -11.97
C THR A 345 15.05 -9.61 -10.71
N LEU A 346 14.44 -8.42 -10.62
CA LEU A 346 14.49 -7.59 -9.41
C LEU A 346 13.91 -8.34 -8.20
N LEU A 347 12.70 -8.89 -8.32
CA LEU A 347 12.07 -9.63 -7.22
C LEU A 347 12.96 -10.78 -6.73
N LYS A 348 13.58 -11.53 -7.64
CA LYS A 348 14.45 -12.66 -7.29
C LYS A 348 15.70 -12.27 -6.50
N SER A 349 16.17 -11.02 -6.61
CA SER A 349 17.31 -10.53 -5.85
C SER A 349 16.95 -9.87 -4.52
N TYR A 350 15.65 -9.80 -4.16
CA TYR A 350 15.21 -9.20 -2.91
C TYR A 350 15.83 -9.89 -1.69
N GLY A 351 16.40 -9.08 -0.79
CA GLY A 351 17.10 -9.55 0.41
C GLY A 351 18.53 -10.07 0.17
N SER A 352 19.02 -10.06 -1.07
CA SER A 352 20.41 -10.42 -1.41
C SER A 352 21.31 -9.18 -1.47
N GLU A 353 22.64 -9.40 -1.46
CA GLU A 353 23.63 -8.34 -1.66
C GLU A 353 23.52 -7.67 -3.04
N GLN A 354 22.88 -8.32 -4.02
CA GLN A 354 22.69 -7.82 -5.38
C GLN A 354 21.44 -6.92 -5.54
N TRP A 355 20.65 -6.74 -4.47
CA TRP A 355 19.39 -5.98 -4.51
C TRP A 355 19.58 -4.58 -5.09
N GLU A 356 20.52 -3.80 -4.54
CA GLU A 356 20.73 -2.41 -4.93
C GLU A 356 21.22 -2.24 -6.37
N GLU A 357 22.05 -3.18 -6.84
CA GLU A 357 22.50 -3.18 -8.23
C GLU A 357 21.34 -3.52 -9.18
N THR A 358 20.59 -4.58 -8.88
CA THR A 358 19.46 -5.00 -9.70
C THR A 358 18.38 -3.93 -9.76
N ARG A 359 18.13 -3.24 -8.64
CA ARG A 359 17.19 -2.13 -8.54
C ARG A 359 17.60 -0.95 -9.42
N ARG A 360 18.88 -0.57 -9.43
CA ARG A 360 19.39 0.48 -10.33
C ARG A 360 19.23 0.09 -11.80
N ASN A 361 19.53 -1.16 -12.14
CA ASN A 361 19.36 -1.68 -13.50
C ASN A 361 17.89 -1.67 -13.92
N TYR A 362 16.98 -2.04 -13.02
CA TYR A 362 15.55 -1.96 -13.26
C TYR A 362 15.09 -0.54 -13.60
N VAL A 363 15.49 0.47 -12.81
CA VAL A 363 15.12 1.87 -13.05
C VAL A 363 15.58 2.36 -14.43
N ILE A 364 16.80 2.04 -14.83
CA ILE A 364 17.33 2.39 -16.17
C ILE A 364 16.51 1.68 -17.25
N SER A 365 16.23 0.40 -17.06
CA SER A 365 15.52 -0.41 -18.04
C SER A 365 14.07 0.02 -18.26
N VAL A 366 13.36 0.40 -17.19
CA VAL A 366 12.00 0.95 -17.27
C VAL A 366 11.99 2.26 -18.02
N LYS A 367 12.97 3.15 -17.76
CA LYS A 367 13.07 4.42 -18.48
C LYS A 367 13.16 4.20 -19.99
N ASN A 368 14.00 3.26 -20.43
CA ASN A 368 14.13 2.91 -21.84
C ASN A 368 12.84 2.27 -22.39
N LEU A 369 12.25 1.32 -21.67
CA LEU A 369 11.00 0.66 -22.06
C LEU A 369 9.86 1.66 -22.26
N LEU A 370 9.69 2.62 -21.34
CA LEU A 370 8.66 3.65 -21.44
C LEU A 370 8.94 4.63 -22.59
N GLN A 371 10.21 4.94 -22.87
CA GLN A 371 10.59 5.75 -24.03
C GLN A 371 10.30 5.03 -25.35
N ASP A 372 10.58 3.73 -25.45
CA ASP A 372 10.30 2.93 -26.64
C ASP A 372 8.80 2.69 -26.85
N ARG A 373 8.03 2.52 -25.76
CA ARG A 373 6.56 2.47 -25.85
C ARG A 373 5.97 3.74 -26.44
N ASN A 374 6.50 4.91 -26.09
CA ASN A 374 6.06 6.18 -26.67
C ASN A 374 6.44 6.33 -28.16
N ARG A 375 7.38 5.52 -28.68
CA ARG A 375 7.78 5.53 -30.09
C ARG A 375 6.99 4.52 -30.95
N ASN A 376 6.56 3.41 -30.36
CA ASN A 376 5.88 2.31 -31.05
C ASN A 376 4.36 2.29 -30.83
N ILE A 377 3.74 3.42 -30.50
CA ILE A 377 2.27 3.49 -30.45
C ILE A 377 1.76 3.36 -31.90
N PRO A 378 0.89 2.38 -32.22
CA PRO A 378 0.32 2.29 -33.56
C PRO A 378 -0.43 3.59 -33.86
N MET A 379 -0.26 4.16 -35.05
CA MET A 379 -0.89 5.44 -35.41
C MET A 379 -2.15 5.19 -36.24
N ILE A 380 -3.19 5.99 -36.02
CA ILE A 380 -4.40 6.02 -36.85
C ILE A 380 -4.33 7.21 -37.82
N PRO A 381 -4.53 7.01 -39.13
CA PRO A 381 -4.69 8.12 -40.05
C PRO A 381 -6.04 8.81 -39.81
N VAL A 382 -6.03 10.14 -39.84
CA VAL A 382 -7.21 10.99 -39.69
C VAL A 382 -7.19 12.07 -40.77
N SER A 383 -8.35 12.27 -41.41
CA SER A 383 -8.51 13.32 -42.42
C SER A 383 -9.05 14.59 -41.77
N LEU A 384 -8.35 15.71 -41.94
CA LEU A 384 -8.83 17.03 -41.56
C LEU A 384 -9.88 17.53 -42.57
N PRO A 385 -10.79 18.44 -42.16
CA PRO A 385 -11.81 19.01 -43.06
C PRO A 385 -11.25 19.69 -44.31
N ASN A 386 -10.00 20.15 -44.28
CA ASN A 386 -9.30 20.77 -45.41
C ASN A 386 -8.64 19.74 -46.36
N GLY A 387 -8.83 18.43 -46.13
CA GLY A 387 -8.26 17.34 -46.92
C GLY A 387 -6.84 16.91 -46.52
N GLN A 388 -6.21 17.57 -45.53
CA GLN A 388 -4.90 17.14 -45.02
C GLN A 388 -5.02 15.88 -44.16
N ALA A 389 -4.08 14.94 -44.32
CA ALA A 389 -4.01 13.76 -43.47
C ALA A 389 -3.06 14.00 -42.29
N ILE A 390 -3.53 13.71 -41.07
CA ILE A 390 -2.72 13.69 -39.85
C ILE A 390 -2.70 12.28 -39.25
N GLN A 391 -1.78 12.03 -38.33
CA GLN A 391 -1.63 10.74 -37.64
C GLN A 391 -1.84 10.96 -36.14
N LEU A 392 -2.80 10.25 -35.53
CA LEU A 392 -3.02 10.26 -34.07
C LEU A 392 -2.52 8.94 -33.46
N SER A 393 -2.12 8.95 -32.19
CA SER A 393 -1.79 7.70 -31.49
C SER A 393 -3.04 6.83 -31.26
N SER A 394 -2.94 5.51 -31.47
CA SER A 394 -4.08 4.58 -31.32
C SER A 394 -4.38 4.33 -29.84
N GLY A 395 -5.52 4.83 -29.36
CA GLY A 395 -6.02 4.53 -28.03
C GLY A 395 -6.84 5.64 -27.38
N GLY A 396 -7.69 5.24 -26.44
CA GLY A 396 -8.45 6.16 -25.57
C GLY A 396 -9.27 7.19 -26.34
N GLN A 397 -8.98 8.46 -26.08
CA GLN A 397 -9.70 9.63 -26.57
C GLN A 397 -9.50 9.88 -28.07
N ASN A 398 -8.39 9.42 -28.65
CA ASN A 398 -8.04 9.72 -30.04
C ASN A 398 -8.96 9.05 -31.06
N ILE A 399 -9.61 7.94 -30.69
CA ILE A 399 -10.66 7.32 -31.52
C ILE A 399 -11.84 8.28 -31.66
N LEU A 400 -12.25 8.94 -30.56
CA LEU A 400 -13.34 9.90 -30.59
C LEU A 400 -12.92 11.21 -31.25
N ILE A 401 -11.67 11.66 -31.09
CA ILE A 401 -11.13 12.81 -31.83
C ILE A 401 -11.19 12.58 -33.34
N LYS A 402 -10.85 11.37 -33.80
CA LYS A 402 -11.02 10.99 -35.21
C LYS A 402 -12.47 11.16 -35.66
N GLU A 403 -13.43 10.60 -34.90
CA GLU A 403 -14.86 10.74 -35.22
C GLU A 403 -15.32 12.20 -35.26
N ILE A 404 -14.79 13.06 -34.36
CA ILE A 404 -15.11 14.48 -34.40
C ILE A 404 -14.59 15.12 -35.69
N LEU A 405 -13.33 14.86 -36.05
CA LEU A 405 -12.71 15.46 -37.24
C LEU A 405 -13.34 14.97 -38.55
N GLU A 406 -13.69 13.68 -38.64
CA GLU A 406 -14.21 13.07 -39.86
C GLU A 406 -15.74 13.10 -39.98
N ASN A 407 -16.47 13.18 -38.85
CA ASN A 407 -17.94 13.14 -38.86
C ASN A 407 -18.60 14.41 -38.31
N PHE A 408 -18.14 14.97 -37.19
CA PHE A 408 -18.72 16.20 -36.65
C PHE A 408 -18.35 17.42 -37.50
N CYS A 409 -17.06 17.64 -37.75
CA CYS A 409 -16.59 18.85 -38.41
C CYS A 409 -17.21 19.03 -39.81
N PRO A 410 -17.29 18.01 -40.68
CA PRO A 410 -17.92 18.16 -42.00
C PRO A 410 -19.42 18.46 -41.95
N ARG A 411 -20.11 18.09 -40.86
CA ARG A 411 -21.56 18.29 -40.71
C ARG A 411 -21.92 19.63 -40.09
N PHE A 412 -21.24 20.01 -39.01
CA PHE A 412 -21.62 21.15 -38.17
C PHE A 412 -20.71 22.37 -38.36
N THR A 413 -19.50 22.18 -38.89
CA THR A 413 -18.57 23.24 -39.23
C THR A 413 -17.95 22.97 -40.62
N PRO A 414 -18.76 22.82 -41.68
CA PRO A 414 -18.26 22.50 -43.02
C PRO A 414 -17.26 23.58 -43.45
N GLU A 415 -16.12 23.17 -44.03
CA GLU A 415 -15.01 24.08 -44.39
C GLU A 415 -14.37 24.82 -43.21
N GLY A 416 -14.71 24.43 -41.97
CA GLY A 416 -14.09 24.98 -40.76
C GLY A 416 -12.60 24.64 -40.66
N LEU A 417 -11.81 25.62 -40.21
CA LEU A 417 -10.38 25.47 -40.05
C LEU A 417 -10.05 24.90 -38.66
N VAL A 418 -9.43 23.72 -38.63
CA VAL A 418 -8.96 23.10 -37.38
C VAL A 418 -7.67 23.81 -36.94
N LEU A 419 -7.76 24.59 -35.87
CA LEU A 419 -6.63 25.38 -35.35
C LEU A 419 -5.79 24.60 -34.35
N PHE A 420 -6.39 23.63 -33.66
CA PHE A 420 -5.72 22.87 -32.59
C PHE A 420 -6.27 21.44 -32.51
N VAL A 421 -5.36 20.46 -32.35
CA VAL A 421 -5.68 19.07 -31.97
C VAL A 421 -4.64 18.57 -30.97
N GLY A 422 -5.09 18.20 -29.77
CA GLY A 422 -4.26 17.61 -28.71
C GLY A 422 -4.25 16.08 -28.74
N ASP A 423 -3.08 15.47 -28.58
CA ASP A 423 -2.91 14.03 -28.37
C ASP A 423 -2.83 13.70 -26.86
N ALA A 424 -3.43 12.59 -26.45
CA ALA A 424 -3.30 12.01 -25.11
C ALA A 424 -1.84 11.78 -24.66
N GLY A 425 -0.88 11.76 -25.60
CA GLY A 425 0.57 11.68 -25.34
C GLY A 425 1.29 13.01 -25.03
N ASN A 426 0.59 14.10 -24.70
CA ASN A 426 1.15 15.44 -24.46
C ASN A 426 1.91 16.05 -25.66
N LYS A 427 1.50 15.73 -26.88
CA LYS A 427 1.98 16.38 -28.11
C LYS A 427 0.83 17.06 -28.85
N PHE A 428 1.08 18.24 -29.38
CA PHE A 428 0.16 18.90 -30.30
C PHE A 428 0.35 18.31 -31.69
N ILE A 429 -0.74 17.90 -32.33
CA ILE A 429 -0.69 17.33 -33.69
C ILE A 429 -0.98 18.40 -34.73
N VAL A 430 -1.88 19.33 -34.39
CA VAL A 430 -2.13 20.57 -35.14
C VAL A 430 -2.08 21.72 -34.14
N ASN A 431 -1.36 22.79 -34.47
CA ASN A 431 -1.30 24.01 -33.66
C ASN A 431 -0.98 25.21 -34.55
N GLU A 432 -2.01 25.85 -35.08
CA GLU A 432 -1.91 27.00 -35.97
C GLU A 432 -1.76 28.31 -35.18
N THR A 433 -0.67 28.42 -34.43
CA THR A 433 -0.40 29.58 -33.54
C THR A 433 -0.38 30.92 -34.30
N GLN A 434 0.01 30.91 -35.57
CA GLN A 434 -0.06 32.11 -36.42
C GLN A 434 -1.51 32.50 -36.72
N LYS A 435 -2.38 31.53 -37.04
CA LYS A 435 -3.81 31.79 -37.29
C LYS A 435 -4.53 32.28 -36.05
N PHE A 436 -4.23 31.74 -34.86
CA PHE A 436 -4.76 32.29 -33.60
C PHE A 436 -4.45 33.78 -33.45
N ARG A 437 -3.22 34.21 -33.78
CA ARG A 437 -2.83 35.64 -33.74
C ARG A 437 -3.53 36.46 -34.83
N GLU A 438 -3.65 35.93 -36.04
CA GLU A 438 -4.33 36.62 -37.16
C GLU A 438 -5.81 36.91 -36.84
N ILE A 439 -6.48 36.02 -36.13
CA ILE A 439 -7.88 36.21 -35.69
C ILE A 439 -8.00 36.94 -34.34
N GLY A 440 -6.89 37.45 -33.80
CA GLY A 440 -6.85 38.31 -32.61
C GLY A 440 -6.88 37.58 -31.27
N ILE A 441 -6.55 36.30 -31.23
CA ILE A 441 -6.56 35.48 -30.01
C ILE A 441 -5.15 35.33 -29.48
N GLU A 442 -4.91 35.91 -28.30
CA GLU A 442 -3.72 35.66 -27.50
C GLU A 442 -4.04 34.60 -26.44
N LEU A 443 -3.35 33.46 -26.51
CA LEU A 443 -3.53 32.34 -25.59
C LEU A 443 -2.49 32.38 -24.47
N ASP A 444 -2.94 32.14 -23.25
CA ASP A 444 -2.06 31.98 -22.08
C ASP A 444 -1.21 30.69 -22.25
N PRO A 445 0.14 30.77 -22.23
CA PRO A 445 1.01 29.60 -22.35
C PRO A 445 0.84 28.57 -21.23
N HIS A 446 0.20 28.93 -20.11
CA HIS A 446 -0.10 28.03 -19.00
C HIS A 446 -1.56 27.54 -18.96
N GLY A 447 -2.40 28.03 -19.88
CA GLY A 447 -3.81 27.66 -19.97
C GLY A 447 -4.04 26.25 -20.53
N LYS A 448 -4.94 25.48 -19.93
CA LYS A 448 -5.30 24.15 -20.42
C LYS A 448 -6.26 24.25 -21.62
N MET A 449 -5.74 24.02 -22.83
CA MET A 449 -6.49 23.94 -24.09
C MET A 449 -7.58 22.84 -24.07
N PRO A 450 -8.67 22.99 -24.85
CA PRO A 450 -9.58 21.88 -25.16
C PRO A 450 -8.90 20.90 -26.12
N ASP A 451 -9.52 19.75 -26.39
CA ASP A 451 -8.90 18.74 -27.25
C ASP A 451 -8.85 19.17 -28.71
N ILE A 452 -9.89 19.86 -29.17
CA ILE A 452 -9.98 20.38 -30.54
C ILE A 452 -10.50 21.81 -30.51
N VAL A 453 -9.90 22.67 -31.33
CA VAL A 453 -10.41 24.02 -31.63
C VAL A 453 -10.64 24.14 -33.12
N VAL A 454 -11.87 24.49 -33.51
CA VAL A 454 -12.24 24.75 -34.91
C VAL A 454 -12.69 26.20 -35.05
N TYR A 455 -12.12 26.93 -36.00
CA TYR A 455 -12.60 28.23 -36.42
C TYR A 455 -13.55 28.08 -37.59
N TYR A 456 -14.82 28.42 -37.38
CA TYR A 456 -15.86 28.37 -38.39
C TYR A 456 -16.14 29.78 -38.91
N GLU A 457 -15.40 30.15 -39.95
CA GLU A 457 -15.34 31.52 -40.50
C GLU A 457 -16.70 32.06 -40.93
N ARG A 458 -17.54 31.21 -41.56
CA ARG A 458 -18.86 31.61 -42.08
C ARG A 458 -19.79 32.22 -41.03
N GLN A 459 -19.68 31.79 -39.77
CA GLN A 459 -20.50 32.27 -38.66
C GLN A 459 -19.68 33.01 -37.60
N GLU A 460 -18.39 33.23 -37.86
CA GLU A 460 -17.43 33.82 -36.92
C GLU A 460 -17.44 33.11 -35.55
N TRP A 461 -17.43 31.77 -35.54
CA TRP A 461 -17.43 30.96 -34.33
C TRP A 461 -16.09 30.28 -34.05
N LEU A 462 -15.76 30.15 -32.77
CA LEU A 462 -14.78 29.20 -32.27
C LEU A 462 -15.50 28.05 -31.58
N VAL A 463 -15.40 26.87 -32.18
CA VAL A 463 -15.96 25.64 -31.64
C VAL A 463 -14.89 24.93 -30.82
N LEU A 464 -15.09 24.91 -29.51
CA LEU A 464 -14.19 24.33 -28.51
C LEU A 464 -14.75 22.96 -28.12
N ILE A 465 -14.07 21.88 -28.50
CA ILE A 465 -14.59 20.51 -28.39
C ILE A 465 -13.75 19.71 -27.39
N GLU A 466 -14.43 19.05 -26.45
CA GLU A 466 -13.84 18.07 -25.53
C GLU A 466 -14.38 16.66 -25.83
N ALA A 467 -13.47 15.71 -26.05
CA ALA A 467 -13.75 14.31 -26.33
C ALA A 467 -13.75 13.49 -25.03
N VAL A 468 -14.94 13.12 -24.53
CA VAL A 468 -15.03 12.50 -23.20
C VAL A 468 -14.66 11.02 -23.24
N THR A 469 -13.59 10.68 -22.53
CA THR A 469 -13.22 9.30 -22.18
C THR A 469 -12.97 9.13 -20.68
N SER A 470 -12.01 9.87 -20.12
CA SER A 470 -11.66 9.84 -18.69
C SER A 470 -11.65 11.19 -17.98
N HIS A 471 -11.58 12.31 -18.70
CA HIS A 471 -11.38 13.65 -18.13
C HIS A 471 -12.67 14.45 -17.87
N GLY A 472 -13.84 13.84 -18.08
CA GLY A 472 -15.16 14.44 -17.82
C GLY A 472 -15.61 15.44 -18.90
N PRO A 473 -16.89 15.87 -18.89
CA PRO A 473 -17.47 16.75 -19.89
C PRO A 473 -17.07 18.23 -19.69
N VAL A 474 -17.51 19.10 -20.60
CA VAL A 474 -17.50 20.55 -20.35
C VAL A 474 -18.53 20.88 -19.26
N ASN A 475 -18.10 20.80 -18.01
CA ASN A 475 -18.86 21.21 -16.84
C ASN A 475 -18.76 22.73 -16.60
N LEU A 476 -19.53 23.26 -15.64
CA LEU A 476 -19.59 24.70 -15.38
C LEU A 476 -18.21 25.32 -15.11
N LYS A 477 -17.35 24.60 -14.35
CA LYS A 477 -15.99 25.06 -14.06
C LYS A 477 -15.14 25.12 -15.32
N ARG A 478 -15.12 24.02 -16.10
CA ARG A 478 -14.32 23.92 -17.34
C ARG A 478 -14.78 24.93 -18.39
N ARG A 479 -16.08 25.15 -18.52
CA ARG A 479 -16.65 26.19 -19.38
C ARG A 479 -16.13 27.57 -19.02
N ASN A 480 -16.11 27.92 -17.74
CA ASN A 480 -15.58 29.21 -17.26
C ASN A 480 -14.06 29.34 -17.49
N GLU A 481 -13.31 28.26 -17.34
CA GLU A 481 -11.88 28.22 -17.66
C GLU A 481 -11.64 28.48 -19.15
N LEU A 482 -12.37 27.80 -20.03
CA LEU A 482 -12.27 28.01 -21.48
C LEU A 482 -12.70 29.42 -21.88
N LYS A 483 -13.78 29.97 -21.30
CA LYS A 483 -14.17 31.37 -21.53
C LYS A 483 -13.05 32.36 -21.17
N ARG A 484 -12.34 32.14 -20.06
CA ARG A 484 -11.19 32.97 -19.68
C ARG A 484 -10.02 32.78 -20.63
N LEU A 485 -9.73 31.54 -21.02
CA LEU A 485 -8.63 31.23 -21.93
C LEU A 485 -8.81 31.89 -23.30
N PHE A 486 -10.04 31.95 -23.79
CA PHE A 486 -10.40 32.56 -25.08
C PHE A 486 -11.05 33.95 -24.92
N GLN A 487 -10.83 34.65 -23.80
CA GLN A 487 -11.47 35.95 -23.53
C GLN A 487 -11.05 37.06 -24.51
N SER A 488 -9.88 36.91 -25.14
CA SER A 488 -9.36 37.82 -26.17
C SER A 488 -10.07 37.66 -27.52
N SER A 489 -10.81 36.55 -27.70
CA SER A 489 -11.54 36.28 -28.94
C SER A 489 -12.70 37.25 -29.14
N ARG A 490 -12.84 37.73 -30.38
CA ARG A 490 -14.00 38.50 -30.84
C ARG A 490 -15.08 37.60 -31.44
N GLN A 491 -14.79 36.31 -31.60
CA GLN A 491 -15.66 35.30 -32.19
C GLN A 491 -16.64 34.75 -31.15
N GLY A 492 -17.78 34.24 -31.63
CA GLY A 492 -18.72 33.51 -30.77
C GLY A 492 -18.12 32.20 -30.27
N LEU A 493 -18.16 31.95 -28.96
CA LEU A 493 -17.65 30.69 -28.40
C LEU A 493 -18.77 29.63 -28.35
N VAL A 494 -18.54 28.51 -29.02
CA VAL A 494 -19.41 27.32 -28.97
C VAL A 494 -18.68 26.22 -28.22
N PHE A 495 -19.29 25.72 -27.15
CA PHE A 495 -18.70 24.65 -26.31
C PHE A 495 -19.37 23.33 -26.65
N VAL A 496 -18.59 22.33 -27.05
CA VAL A 496 -19.11 21.02 -27.45
C VAL A 496 -18.48 19.95 -26.58
N THR A 497 -19.31 19.12 -25.98
CA THR A 497 -18.87 17.86 -25.36
C THR A 497 -19.21 16.70 -26.30
N ALA A 498 -18.21 15.96 -26.74
CA ALA A 498 -18.38 14.79 -27.59
C ALA A 498 -18.34 13.50 -26.77
N PHE A 499 -19.25 12.57 -27.06
CA PHE A 499 -19.26 11.22 -26.49
C PHE A 499 -19.28 10.16 -27.60
N PRO A 500 -18.75 8.95 -27.37
CA PRO A 500 -18.89 7.87 -28.33
C PRO A 500 -20.36 7.39 -28.43
N SER A 501 -21.08 7.35 -27.31
CA SER A 501 -22.47 6.88 -27.25
C SER A 501 -23.33 7.60 -26.20
N ARG A 502 -24.68 7.58 -26.37
CA ARG A 502 -25.62 8.07 -25.34
C ARG A 502 -25.47 7.35 -24.00
N LYS A 503 -25.11 6.07 -24.03
CA LYS A 503 -24.87 5.26 -22.82
C LYS A 503 -23.70 5.81 -22.00
N GLU A 504 -22.65 6.29 -22.65
CA GLU A 504 -21.54 6.93 -21.94
C GLU A 504 -21.92 8.31 -21.45
N MET A 505 -22.65 9.09 -22.27
CA MET A 505 -23.19 10.40 -21.89
C MET A 505 -24.02 10.32 -20.58
N THR A 506 -24.86 9.30 -20.39
CA THR A 506 -25.69 9.20 -19.17
C THR A 506 -24.90 9.21 -17.86
N ARG A 507 -23.63 8.78 -17.87
CA ARG A 507 -22.78 8.80 -16.68
C ARG A 507 -22.39 10.20 -16.24
N TYR A 508 -22.39 11.15 -17.18
CA TYR A 508 -21.92 12.51 -17.01
C TYR A 508 -23.05 13.54 -17.13
N LEU A 509 -24.28 13.10 -17.41
CA LEU A 509 -25.42 13.95 -17.73
C LEU A 509 -25.64 15.06 -16.70
N ALA A 510 -25.49 14.75 -15.41
CA ALA A 510 -25.68 15.71 -14.31
C ALA A 510 -24.57 16.77 -14.22
N GLU A 511 -23.42 16.54 -14.85
CA GLU A 511 -22.25 17.42 -14.79
C GLU A 511 -22.12 18.34 -16.01
N ILE A 512 -22.84 18.05 -17.10
CA ILE A 512 -22.79 18.84 -18.34
C ILE A 512 -23.32 20.25 -18.05
N SER A 513 -22.55 21.28 -18.42
CA SER A 513 -22.96 22.66 -18.20
C SER A 513 -24.12 23.04 -19.10
N TRP A 514 -25.07 23.82 -18.57
CA TRP A 514 -25.98 24.62 -19.40
C TRP A 514 -25.18 25.54 -20.34
N GLU A 515 -25.84 26.00 -21.41
CA GLU A 515 -25.26 26.82 -22.48
C GLU A 515 -24.06 26.12 -23.15
N THR A 516 -24.19 24.82 -23.39
CA THR A 516 -23.25 23.99 -24.14
C THR A 516 -23.99 23.01 -25.05
N GLU A 517 -23.25 22.48 -26.03
CA GLU A 517 -23.72 21.49 -26.98
C GLU A 517 -23.13 20.12 -26.65
N VAL A 518 -23.87 19.07 -26.99
CA VAL A 518 -23.41 17.68 -26.86
C VAL A 518 -23.58 16.96 -28.18
N TRP A 519 -22.49 16.36 -28.65
CA TRP A 519 -22.48 15.51 -29.84
C TRP A 519 -22.20 14.05 -29.47
N VAL A 520 -22.84 13.13 -30.19
CA VAL A 520 -22.68 11.68 -29.95
C VAL A 520 -22.26 11.01 -31.25
N ALA A 521 -21.07 10.41 -31.27
CA ALA A 521 -20.50 9.81 -32.48
C ALA A 521 -21.38 8.69 -33.07
N ALA A 522 -22.03 7.88 -32.22
CA ALA A 522 -22.96 6.85 -32.67
C ALA A 522 -24.23 7.39 -33.37
N GLN A 523 -24.50 8.69 -33.29
CA GLN A 523 -25.63 9.38 -33.94
C GLN A 523 -25.15 10.71 -34.52
N PRO A 524 -24.27 10.65 -35.54
CA PRO A 524 -23.42 11.78 -35.93
C PRO A 524 -24.20 12.95 -36.54
N ASP A 525 -25.42 12.71 -37.03
CA ASP A 525 -26.27 13.72 -37.68
C ASP A 525 -27.05 14.60 -36.69
N HIS A 526 -26.94 14.34 -35.39
CA HIS A 526 -27.71 15.02 -34.35
C HIS A 526 -26.83 15.76 -33.35
N MET A 527 -27.40 16.83 -32.78
CA MET A 527 -26.83 17.61 -31.69
C MET A 527 -27.84 17.68 -30.55
N ILE A 528 -27.37 17.67 -29.30
CA ILE A 528 -28.19 17.91 -28.12
C ILE A 528 -27.80 19.26 -27.54
N HIS A 529 -28.77 20.17 -27.46
CA HIS A 529 -28.58 21.51 -26.93
C HIS A 529 -28.99 21.58 -25.45
N PHE A 530 -28.08 21.96 -24.56
CA PHE A 530 -28.37 22.16 -23.14
C PHE A 530 -28.71 23.63 -22.86
N ASN A 531 -29.86 24.11 -23.38
CA ASN A 531 -30.49 25.38 -23.00
C ASN A 531 -31.94 25.47 -23.55
N GLY A 532 -32.67 26.55 -23.28
CA GLY A 532 -34.11 26.63 -23.60
C GLY A 532 -34.65 27.89 -24.29
N GLU A 533 -33.98 29.05 -24.24
CA GLU A 533 -34.66 30.33 -24.59
C GLU A 533 -34.94 30.54 -26.10
N ARG A 534 -34.34 29.75 -27.00
CA ARG A 534 -34.37 30.01 -28.46
C ARG A 534 -34.90 28.88 -29.35
N PHE A 535 -35.19 27.70 -28.82
CA PHE A 535 -35.29 26.48 -29.65
C PHE A 535 -36.59 25.66 -29.49
N LEU A 536 -37.63 26.21 -28.86
CA LEU A 536 -38.91 25.54 -28.76
C LEU A 536 -39.77 25.78 -30.01
N GLY A 537 -40.02 24.72 -30.78
CA GLY A 537 -40.88 24.75 -31.96
C GLY A 537 -41.06 23.35 -32.56
N PRO A 538 -42.08 23.13 -33.40
CA PRO A 538 -42.29 21.85 -34.05
C PRO A 538 -41.19 21.56 -35.08
N TYR A 539 -40.74 20.31 -35.16
CA TYR A 539 -39.97 19.83 -36.30
C TYR A 539 -40.94 19.48 -37.43
N GLU A 540 -40.93 20.26 -38.51
CA GLU A 540 -41.69 19.93 -39.74
C GLU A 540 -40.88 18.93 -40.58
N ASP A 541 -41.54 17.92 -41.14
CA ASP A 541 -40.92 17.02 -42.12
C ASP A 541 -40.54 17.82 -43.37
N ARG A 542 -39.27 17.73 -43.78
CA ARG A 542 -38.70 18.50 -44.91
C ARG A 542 -39.35 18.22 -46.27
N GLU A 543 -40.35 17.34 -46.38
CA GLU A 543 -41.03 16.99 -47.63
C GLU A 543 -42.14 17.96 -48.06
N ASN A 544 -42.53 18.95 -47.23
CA ASN A 544 -43.65 19.86 -47.56
C ASN A 544 -43.24 21.34 -47.78
N ARG A 545 -42.08 21.59 -48.41
CA ARG A 545 -41.77 22.92 -48.97
C ARG A 545 -41.33 22.78 -50.42
N PHE A 546 -42.31 22.85 -51.33
CA PHE A 546 -42.10 23.13 -52.76
C PHE A 546 -42.00 24.64 -53.00
#